data_AF-A0AAW0QRA2-F1
#
_entry.id   AF-A0AAW0QRA2-F1
#
_cell.length_a   1.000
_cell.length_b   1.000
_cell.length_c   1.000
_cell.angle_alpha   90.00
_cell.angle_beta   90.00
_cell.angle_gamma   90.00
#
_symmetry.space_group_name_H-M   'P 1'
#
loop_
_entity.id
_entity.type
_entity.pdbx_description
1 polymer ?
#
loop_
_entity_poly.entity_id
_entity_poly.type
_entity_poly.pdbx_seq_one_letter_code
_entity_poly.pdbx_strand_id
1 'polypeptide(L)'
;MKSCAVLGNLILASLSTAHVKHHGFLPTLTGSGMVPLTTSTGSKCGKGYTYCGYMLQGDGHNFSPQTINKTYCDGLKDYCPNNTPKTPPDQAVFICMSDAPASIQLMCACSGRCLDEASSNNIAHCDTACANPKC
;
A
#
# COMPACT_ATOMS: atom_id res chain seq x y z
N MET A 1 9.06 2.36 -26.44
CA MET A 1 9.31 2.89 -25.09
C MET A 1 7.96 3.28 -24.52
N LYS A 2 7.31 2.40 -23.77
CA LYS A 2 6.00 2.70 -23.15
C LYS A 2 6.31 3.18 -21.74
N SER A 3 6.11 4.47 -21.52
CA SER A 3 6.22 5.12 -20.22
C SER A 3 5.11 4.64 -19.31
N CYS A 4 5.46 4.08 -18.15
CA CYS A 4 4.60 4.11 -16.97
C CYS A 4 4.36 5.58 -16.65
N ALA A 5 3.30 6.16 -17.18
CA ALA A 5 2.94 7.52 -16.84
C ALA A 5 2.56 7.55 -15.36
N VAL A 6 3.44 8.14 -14.55
CA VAL A 6 3.02 8.83 -13.33
C VAL A 6 2.00 9.86 -13.79
N LEU A 7 0.72 9.51 -13.73
CA LEU A 7 -0.38 10.43 -13.96
C LEU A 7 -0.44 11.37 -12.76
N GLY A 8 0.49 12.33 -12.76
CA GLY A 8 0.30 13.61 -12.10
C GLY A 8 -0.88 14.30 -12.79
N ASN A 9 -2.05 14.18 -12.19
CA ASN A 9 -3.14 15.11 -12.44
C ASN A 9 -3.30 15.98 -11.19
N LEU A 10 -2.71 17.17 -11.31
CA LEU A 10 -3.02 18.34 -10.52
C LEU A 10 -4.50 18.69 -10.79
N ILE A 11 -5.42 18.25 -9.93
CA ILE A 11 -6.79 18.79 -9.92
C ILE A 11 -6.87 19.82 -8.79
N LEU A 12 -6.71 21.08 -9.17
CA LEU A 12 -7.38 22.18 -8.47
C LEU A 12 -8.89 21.99 -8.65
N ALA A 13 -9.63 21.78 -7.56
CA ALA A 13 -11.06 22.04 -7.54
C ALA A 13 -11.57 22.35 -6.13
N SER A 14 -11.81 23.65 -5.92
CA SER A 14 -12.97 24.26 -5.24
C SER A 14 -13.23 23.99 -3.75
N LEU A 15 -13.01 25.05 -2.95
CA LEU A 15 -13.76 25.36 -1.74
C LEU A 15 -15.27 25.24 -1.99
N SER A 16 -15.97 24.48 -1.15
CA SER A 16 -17.41 24.64 -0.94
C SER A 16 -17.65 24.76 0.56
N THR A 17 -18.00 25.97 0.98
CA THR A 17 -18.50 26.32 2.30
C THR A 17 -19.89 25.70 2.50
N ALA A 18 -19.96 24.56 3.17
CA ALA A 18 -21.22 24.03 3.70
C ALA A 18 -21.45 24.57 5.11
N HIS A 19 -22.28 25.62 5.20
CA HIS A 19 -22.90 26.10 6.43
C HIS A 19 -23.99 25.09 6.83
N VAL A 20 -23.86 24.43 7.99
CA VAL A 20 -24.99 23.74 8.62
C VAL A 20 -25.19 24.30 10.02
N LYS A 21 -26.36 24.91 10.18
CA LYS A 21 -26.86 25.55 11.38
C LYS A 21 -27.73 24.54 12.14
N HIS A 22 -27.34 24.35 13.41
CA HIS A 22 -28.20 24.20 14.60
C HIS A 22 -28.63 22.83 15.15
N HIS A 23 -28.64 22.86 16.50
CA HIS A 23 -29.40 22.10 17.50
C HIS A 23 -28.87 20.74 17.99
N GLY A 24 -28.02 20.83 19.02
CA GLY A 24 -28.21 20.18 20.33
C GLY A 24 -28.47 18.69 20.37
N PHE A 25 -27.44 17.92 20.73
CA PHE A 25 -27.63 16.66 21.45
C PHE A 25 -26.40 16.39 22.34
N LEU A 26 -26.61 16.43 23.66
CA LEU A 26 -25.68 15.94 24.67
C LEU A 26 -25.55 14.42 24.54
N PRO A 27 -24.35 13.83 24.58
CA PRO A 27 -24.20 12.49 25.10
C PRO A 27 -23.65 12.57 26.53
N THR A 28 -24.51 12.13 27.44
CA THR A 28 -24.23 11.71 28.81
C THR A 28 -23.02 10.76 28.86
N LEU A 29 -22.09 11.06 29.77
CA LEU A 29 -21.05 10.15 30.26
C LEU A 29 -21.69 8.96 30.98
N THR A 30 -21.57 7.72 30.48
CA THR A 30 -21.27 6.51 31.27
C THR A 30 -21.22 5.28 30.37
N GLY A 31 -20.14 4.52 30.45
CA GLY A 31 -20.04 3.24 29.76
C GLY A 31 -18.62 2.77 29.59
N SER A 32 -17.95 2.45 30.70
CA SER A 32 -16.73 1.64 30.72
C SER A 32 -17.04 0.24 30.16
N GLY A 33 -17.08 0.14 28.83
CA GLY A 33 -16.98 -1.10 28.10
C GLY A 33 -15.62 -1.09 27.43
N MET A 34 -14.62 -1.64 28.11
CA MET A 34 -13.38 -2.04 27.44
C MET A 34 -13.79 -3.07 26.37
N VAL A 35 -13.96 -2.61 25.13
CA VAL A 35 -13.98 -3.52 24.00
C VAL A 35 -12.64 -4.25 24.08
N PRO A 36 -12.62 -5.59 24.15
CA PRO A 36 -11.36 -6.30 24.15
C PRO A 36 -10.61 -5.81 22.92
N LEU A 37 -9.43 -5.22 23.15
CA LEU A 37 -8.45 -4.99 22.12
C LEU A 37 -8.12 -6.38 21.57
N THR A 38 -8.90 -6.84 20.60
CA THR A 38 -8.58 -8.04 19.85
C THR A 38 -7.25 -7.73 19.20
N THR A 39 -6.21 -8.30 19.79
CA THR A 39 -4.86 -8.46 19.26
C THR A 39 -4.98 -9.22 17.94
N SER A 40 -5.45 -8.53 16.90
CA SER A 40 -5.24 -8.93 15.53
C SER A 40 -3.77 -8.67 15.26
N THR A 41 -2.98 -9.71 15.46
CA THR A 41 -1.63 -9.89 14.91
C THR A 41 -1.72 -10.12 13.39
N GLY A 42 -2.58 -9.36 12.71
CA GLY A 42 -2.75 -9.40 11.26
C GLY A 42 -1.86 -8.35 10.61
N SER A 43 -1.52 -8.56 9.33
CA SER A 43 -0.74 -7.60 8.55
C SER A 43 -1.43 -6.23 8.53
N LYS A 44 -0.63 -5.16 8.59
CA LYS A 44 -1.10 -3.77 8.69
C LYS A 44 -0.35 -2.91 7.70
N CYS A 45 -1.01 -1.93 7.08
CA CYS A 45 -0.36 -0.90 6.28
C CYS A 45 -1.33 0.27 6.10
N GLY A 46 -0.83 1.46 5.74
CA GLY A 46 -1.70 2.60 5.51
C GLY A 46 -2.40 2.50 4.16
N LYS A 47 -3.72 2.67 4.16
CA LYS A 47 -4.56 2.54 2.96
C LYS A 47 -4.08 3.48 1.84
N GLY A 48 -3.88 2.92 0.66
CA GLY A 48 -3.48 3.68 -0.53
C GLY A 48 -2.02 4.10 -0.54
N TYR A 49 -1.26 3.76 0.50
CA TYR A 49 0.18 3.98 0.51
C TYR A 49 0.91 2.88 -0.23
N THR A 50 2.07 3.25 -0.76
CA THR A 50 2.95 2.38 -1.50
C THR A 50 4.18 2.04 -0.68
N TYR A 51 4.57 0.78 -0.69
CA TYR A 51 5.67 0.26 0.10
C TYR A 51 6.60 -0.57 -0.78
N CYS A 52 7.89 -0.50 -0.49
CA CYS A 52 8.83 -1.49 -0.99
C CYS A 52 8.55 -2.85 -0.33
N GLY A 53 8.74 -3.94 -1.06
CA GLY A 53 8.51 -5.29 -0.54
C GLY A 53 9.29 -5.59 0.76
N TYR A 54 10.51 -5.08 0.89
CA TYR A 54 11.29 -5.24 2.12
C TYR A 54 10.66 -4.57 3.35
N MET A 55 9.89 -3.48 3.17
CA MET A 55 9.22 -2.76 4.27
C MET A 55 8.01 -3.52 4.77
N LEU A 56 7.31 -4.23 3.88
CA LEU A 56 6.10 -4.96 4.24
C LEU A 56 6.35 -6.11 5.22
N GLN A 57 7.57 -6.65 5.23
CA GLN A 57 8.00 -7.67 6.19
C GLN A 57 8.34 -7.07 7.55
N GLY A 58 8.82 -5.81 7.56
CA GLY A 58 9.30 -5.08 8.72
C GLY A 58 8.32 -4.03 9.25
N ASP A 59 8.82 -3.14 10.11
CA ASP A 59 8.19 -1.87 10.51
C ASP A 59 6.73 -1.96 11.00
N GLY A 60 6.34 -3.11 11.56
CA GLY A 60 4.98 -3.34 12.07
C GLY A 60 3.96 -3.72 11.01
N HIS A 61 4.38 -3.94 9.76
CA HIS A 61 3.50 -4.33 8.66
C HIS A 61 3.17 -5.83 8.65
N ASN A 62 4.07 -6.68 9.13
CA ASN A 62 3.85 -8.12 9.38
C ASN A 62 3.27 -8.89 8.18
N PHE A 63 3.65 -8.55 6.94
CA PHE A 63 3.37 -9.41 5.80
C PHE A 63 4.40 -10.52 5.72
N SER A 64 3.94 -11.76 5.52
CA SER A 64 4.86 -12.88 5.34
C SER A 64 5.62 -12.75 4.01
N PRO A 65 6.88 -13.23 3.93
CA PRO A 65 7.61 -13.29 2.67
C PRO A 65 6.85 -14.09 1.59
N GLN A 66 6.10 -15.10 2.02
CA GLN A 66 5.24 -15.91 1.15
C GLN A 66 4.10 -15.08 0.54
N THR A 67 3.46 -14.20 1.33
CA THR A 67 2.41 -13.30 0.85
C THR A 67 2.95 -12.31 -0.17
N ILE A 68 4.15 -11.76 0.08
CA ILE A 68 4.79 -10.79 -0.83
C ILE A 68 5.18 -11.48 -2.13
N ASN A 69 5.83 -12.65 -2.05
CA ASN A 69 6.21 -13.44 -3.22
C ASN A 69 4.97 -13.85 -4.04
N LYS A 70 3.92 -14.33 -3.36
CA LYS A 70 2.65 -14.70 -4.01
C LYS A 70 2.02 -13.50 -4.71
N THR A 71 1.90 -12.36 -4.03
CA THR A 71 1.32 -11.13 -4.61
C THR A 71 2.12 -10.64 -5.81
N TYR A 72 3.44 -10.70 -5.72
CA TYR A 72 4.35 -10.38 -6.82
C TYR A 72 4.06 -11.27 -8.04
N CYS A 73 4.01 -12.59 -7.84
CA CYS A 73 3.78 -13.52 -8.94
C CYS A 73 2.34 -13.49 -9.48
N ASP A 74 1.35 -13.22 -8.63
CA ASP A 74 -0.04 -13.05 -9.05
C ASP A 74 -0.21 -11.80 -9.93
N GLY A 75 0.46 -10.70 -9.57
CA GLY A 75 0.44 -9.45 -10.34
C GLY A 75 1.26 -9.50 -11.64
N LEU A 76 2.27 -10.37 -11.71
CA LEU A 76 3.21 -10.43 -12.83
C LEU A 76 3.60 -11.87 -13.22
N LYS A 77 2.65 -12.63 -13.75
CA LYS A 77 2.88 -14.05 -14.08
C LYS A 77 4.04 -14.32 -15.04
N ASP A 78 4.26 -13.44 -16.03
CA ASP A 78 5.36 -13.56 -16.98
C ASP A 78 6.76 -13.40 -16.32
N TYR A 79 6.79 -12.84 -15.12
CA TYR A 79 7.96 -12.66 -14.28
C TYR A 79 8.12 -13.74 -13.21
N CYS A 80 7.22 -14.72 -13.16
CA CYS A 80 7.32 -15.86 -12.25
C CYS A 80 7.20 -17.20 -12.98
N PRO A 81 8.15 -17.55 -13.88
CA PRO A 81 8.21 -18.90 -14.42
C PRO A 81 8.39 -19.90 -13.26
N ASN A 82 7.52 -20.91 -13.19
CA ASN A 82 7.51 -21.92 -12.13
C ASN A 82 7.37 -21.36 -10.70
N ASN A 83 6.67 -20.23 -10.51
CA ASN A 83 6.55 -19.51 -9.24
C ASN A 83 7.89 -18.94 -8.69
N THR A 84 8.90 -18.81 -9.55
CA THR A 84 10.19 -18.21 -9.18
C THR A 84 10.28 -16.79 -9.77
N PRO A 85 10.33 -15.73 -8.93
CA PRO A 85 10.47 -14.35 -9.39
C PRO A 85 11.76 -14.12 -10.19
N LYS A 86 11.65 -13.47 -11.34
CA LYS A 86 12.82 -13.03 -12.14
C LYS A 86 13.56 -11.84 -11.52
N THR A 87 12.88 -11.02 -10.74
CA THR A 87 13.46 -9.92 -9.97
C THR A 87 13.08 -10.09 -8.50
N PRO A 88 13.87 -9.54 -7.56
CA PRO A 88 13.59 -9.69 -6.12
C PRO A 88 12.26 -9.03 -5.74
N PRO A 89 11.29 -9.78 -5.18
CA PRO A 89 10.02 -9.21 -4.72
C PRO A 89 10.20 -8.12 -3.65
N ASP A 90 11.28 -8.18 -2.89
CA ASP A 90 11.61 -7.19 -1.86
C ASP A 90 11.89 -5.80 -2.45
N GLN A 91 12.35 -5.74 -3.70
CA GLN A 91 12.59 -4.51 -4.43
C GLN A 91 11.39 -4.11 -5.30
N ALA A 92 10.24 -4.77 -5.16
CA ALA A 92 9.04 -4.35 -5.87
C ALA A 92 8.25 -3.31 -5.07
N VAL A 93 7.48 -2.48 -5.77
CA VAL A 93 6.54 -1.53 -5.19
C VAL A 93 5.17 -2.19 -5.10
N PHE A 94 4.59 -2.16 -3.92
CA PHE A 94 3.25 -2.66 -3.63
C PHE A 94 2.38 -1.51 -3.13
N ILE A 95 1.07 -1.59 -3.37
CA ILE A 95 0.08 -0.72 -2.73
C ILE A 95 -0.67 -1.50 -1.66
N CYS A 96 -0.92 -0.84 -0.54
CA CYS A 96 -1.76 -1.36 0.53
C CYS A 96 -3.26 -1.09 0.25
N MET A 97 -4.07 -2.13 0.37
CA MET A 97 -5.52 -2.07 0.17
C MET A 97 -6.27 -1.95 1.50
N SER A 98 -7.50 -1.45 1.43
CA SER A 98 -8.37 -1.13 2.58
C SER A 98 -9.10 -2.33 3.18
N ASP A 99 -8.52 -3.53 3.09
CA ASP A 99 -9.15 -4.78 3.52
C ASP A 99 -8.83 -5.10 4.99
N ALA A 100 -9.70 -5.88 5.64
CA ALA A 100 -9.44 -6.45 6.96
C ALA A 100 -9.52 -7.99 6.85
N PRO A 101 -8.40 -8.73 6.94
CA PRO A 101 -7.03 -8.24 7.17
C PRO A 101 -6.45 -7.46 5.98
N ALA A 102 -5.44 -6.62 6.23
CA ALA A 102 -4.84 -5.79 5.19
C ALA A 102 -4.28 -6.66 4.06
N SER A 103 -4.48 -6.23 2.82
CA SER A 103 -3.97 -6.89 1.63
C SER A 103 -3.06 -5.95 0.85
N ILE A 104 -2.20 -6.52 0.00
CA ILE A 104 -1.26 -5.78 -0.84
C ILE A 104 -1.47 -6.17 -2.29
N GLN A 105 -1.18 -5.26 -3.21
CA GLN A 105 -1.17 -5.52 -4.64
C GLN A 105 0.14 -5.03 -5.25
N LEU A 106 0.68 -5.79 -6.19
CA LEU A 106 1.87 -5.39 -6.93
C LEU A 106 1.53 -4.18 -7.82
N MET A 107 2.25 -3.08 -7.62
CA MET A 107 2.19 -1.92 -8.51
C MET A 107 3.26 -2.03 -9.59
N CYS A 108 4.48 -2.41 -9.20
CA CYS A 108 5.62 -2.42 -10.09
C CYS A 108 6.74 -3.34 -9.60
N ALA A 109 7.30 -4.17 -10.47
CA ALA A 109 8.58 -4.84 -10.25
C ALA A 109 9.72 -3.91 -10.66
N CYS A 110 10.55 -3.45 -9.72
CA CYS A 110 11.70 -2.62 -10.07
C CYS A 110 12.75 -3.45 -10.83
N SER A 111 13.32 -2.87 -11.89
CA SER A 111 14.49 -3.43 -12.58
C SER A 111 15.80 -3.18 -11.81
N GLY A 112 15.78 -2.21 -10.88
CA GLY A 112 16.87 -1.86 -9.97
C GLY A 112 16.40 -1.90 -8.52
N ARG A 113 16.50 -0.79 -7.81
CA ARG A 113 16.19 -0.67 -6.38
C ARG A 113 14.84 0.02 -6.17
N CYS A 114 14.10 -0.46 -5.17
CA CYS A 114 12.99 0.30 -4.62
C CYS A 114 13.54 1.35 -3.64
N LEU A 115 13.07 2.57 -3.79
CA LEU A 115 13.42 3.73 -2.98
C LEU A 115 12.19 4.20 -2.23
N ASP A 116 12.38 4.53 -0.96
CA ASP A 116 11.42 5.23 -0.12
C ASP A 116 11.86 6.70 -0.02
N GLU A 117 11.12 7.60 -0.68
CA GLU A 117 11.47 9.03 -0.80
C GLU A 117 11.45 9.74 0.55
N ALA A 118 10.60 9.27 1.48
CA ALA A 118 10.59 9.70 2.86
C ALA A 118 9.68 8.79 3.69
N SER A 119 10.19 8.35 4.84
CA SER A 119 9.42 7.62 5.86
C SER A 119 8.15 8.33 6.33
N SER A 120 7.99 9.63 6.02
CA SER A 120 6.81 10.43 6.33
C SER A 120 5.69 10.33 5.29
N ASN A 121 6.01 10.02 4.03
CA ASN A 121 5.04 10.14 2.93
C ASN A 121 4.55 8.79 2.42
N ASN A 122 5.22 7.68 2.77
CA ASN A 122 4.86 6.32 2.38
C ASN A 122 4.70 6.18 0.84
N ILE A 123 5.62 6.80 0.10
CA ILE A 123 5.69 6.76 -1.36
C ILE A 123 6.94 5.98 -1.77
N ALA A 124 6.73 4.71 -2.11
CA ALA A 124 7.75 3.85 -2.67
C ALA A 124 7.75 3.97 -4.20
N HIS A 125 8.93 4.05 -4.80
CA HIS A 125 9.11 4.08 -6.24
C HIS A 125 10.38 3.33 -6.63
N CYS A 126 10.57 3.08 -7.93
CA CYS A 126 11.79 2.46 -8.43
C CYS A 126 12.81 3.51 -8.88
N ASP A 127 14.09 3.30 -8.58
CA ASP A 127 15.19 4.14 -9.09
C ASP A 127 15.35 4.06 -10.63
N THR A 128 14.84 2.98 -11.21
CA THR A 128 14.85 2.64 -12.63
C THR A 128 13.47 2.22 -13.07
N ALA A 129 13.23 2.21 -14.38
CA ALA A 129 11.92 1.87 -14.92
C ALA A 129 11.44 0.48 -14.45
N CYS A 130 10.13 0.36 -14.25
CA CYS A 130 9.45 -0.89 -13.96
C CYS A 130 9.75 -1.94 -15.02
N ALA A 131 10.06 -3.16 -14.58
CA ALA A 131 10.24 -4.31 -15.45
C ALA A 131 8.89 -4.84 -15.99
N ASN A 132 7.77 -4.35 -15.47
CA ASN A 132 6.43 -4.80 -15.84
C ASN A 132 6.15 -4.57 -17.33
N PRO A 133 5.82 -5.61 -18.12
CA PRO A 133 5.55 -5.47 -19.54
C PRO A 133 4.15 -4.88 -19.82
N LYS A 134 3.36 -4.61 -18.77
CA LYS A 134 1.96 -4.18 -18.82
C LYS A 134 1.72 -2.80 -18.20
N CYS A 135 2.74 -2.14 -17.68
CA CYS A 135 2.60 -0.77 -17.18
C CYS A 135 2.74 0.28 -18.29
#